data_AF-A0A4U5MR94-F1
#
_entry.id   AF-A0A4U5MR94-F1
#
_cell.length_a   1.000
_cell.length_b   1.000
_cell.length_c   1.000
_cell.angle_alpha   90.00
_cell.angle_beta   90.00
_cell.angle_gamma   90.00
#
_symmetry.space_group_name_H-M   'P 1'
#
loop_
_entity.id
_entity.type
_entity.pdbx_description
1 polymer ?
#
loop_
_entity_poly.entity_id
_entity_poly.type
_entity_poly.pdbx_seq_one_letter_code
_entity_poly.pdbx_strand_id
1 'polypeptide(L)'
;MDTTQLVAGTIYLFIGTFFPPLYGRMIYILIARSQYRKLEVYRIVALIGIVQLLCTPAAFLGGLTHLLDYDPGSIAEISMKLFSAACKAEVPLSFILALNRLKVICGLRYPNVIHNILIVIFLLYGLVFFILLLTPYASSSYTFTPHMHLPKYDLTFEVTFIMSKSSAIISLIFTIATLVCYIVVCFYLTRMQAISNVTKDWRKERSILVYAGIRFLFDLFVLVFFNFVTLPPLSWIPVVIMASYFLNMLFLPLFLYLLLNT
;
A
#
# COMPACT_ATOMS: atom_id res chain seq x y z
N MET A 1 1.97 28.48 -15.02
CA MET A 1 1.84 27.39 -14.05
C MET A 1 0.41 27.40 -13.51
N ASP A 2 -0.31 26.32 -13.74
CA ASP A 2 -1.72 26.22 -13.33
C ASP A 2 -1.84 26.16 -11.80
N THR A 3 -2.90 26.76 -11.24
CA THR A 3 -3.14 26.76 -9.80
C THR A 3 -3.25 25.34 -9.24
N THR A 4 -3.88 24.43 -9.96
CA THR A 4 -3.98 23.00 -9.60
C THR A 4 -2.60 22.34 -9.54
N GLN A 5 -1.70 22.65 -10.47
CA GLN A 5 -0.33 22.10 -10.51
C GLN A 5 0.51 22.60 -9.34
N LEU A 6 0.43 23.90 -9.02
CA LEU A 6 1.09 24.47 -7.84
C LEU A 6 0.62 23.78 -6.55
N VAL A 7 -0.69 23.58 -6.41
CA VAL A 7 -1.28 22.96 -5.22
C VAL A 7 -0.91 21.48 -5.13
N ALA A 8 -1.00 20.73 -6.23
CA ALA A 8 -0.59 19.33 -6.28
C ALA A 8 0.89 19.15 -5.92
N GLY A 9 1.76 19.96 -6.53
CA GLY A 9 3.19 19.96 -6.27
C GLY A 9 3.52 20.22 -4.80
N THR A 10 2.88 21.23 -4.21
CA THR A 10 3.05 21.58 -2.79
C THR A 10 2.59 20.46 -1.86
N ILE A 11 1.43 19.85 -2.13
CA ILE A 11 0.89 18.75 -1.33
C ILE A 11 1.80 17.52 -1.39
N TYR A 12 2.21 17.10 -2.59
CA TYR A 12 3.06 15.91 -2.74
C TYR A 12 4.44 16.10 -2.15
N LEU A 13 5.04 17.28 -2.33
CA LEU A 13 6.34 17.61 -1.75
C LEU A 13 6.27 17.59 -0.21
N PHE A 14 5.20 18.17 0.37
CA PHE A 14 4.97 18.14 1.81
C PHE A 14 4.83 16.69 2.31
N ILE A 15 3.97 15.88 1.66
CA ILE A 15 3.75 14.49 2.05
C ILE A 15 5.05 13.68 1.95
N GLY A 16 5.79 13.80 0.84
CA GLY A 16 7.04 13.09 0.58
C GLY A 16 8.23 13.54 1.42
N THR A 17 8.16 14.72 2.05
CA THR A 17 9.23 15.22 2.92
C THR A 17 8.93 14.98 4.40
N PHE A 18 7.68 15.18 4.81
CA PHE A 18 7.31 15.22 6.24
C PHE A 18 7.02 13.83 6.83
N PHE A 19 6.23 12.99 6.15
CA PHE A 19 5.82 11.69 6.69
C PHE A 19 6.91 10.59 6.64
N PRO A 20 7.75 10.50 5.59
CA PRO A 20 8.72 9.42 5.47
C PRO A 20 9.76 9.34 6.59
N PRO A 21 10.30 10.44 7.14
CA PRO A 21 11.18 10.35 8.31
C PRO A 21 10.48 9.77 9.55
N LEU A 22 9.21 10.17 9.78
CA LEU A 22 8.41 9.65 10.89
C LEU A 22 8.12 8.16 10.70
N TYR A 23 7.74 7.79 9.47
CA TYR A 23 7.43 6.40 9.12
C TYR A 23 8.68 5.50 9.14
N GLY A 24 9.79 6.01 8.62
CA GLY A 24 11.10 5.35 8.65
C GLY A 24 11.59 5.11 10.07
N ARG A 25 11.37 6.05 11.00
CA ARG A 25 11.67 5.84 12.42
C ARG A 25 10.85 4.70 13.02
N MET A 26 9.57 4.58 12.68
CA MET A 26 8.72 3.48 13.14
C MET A 26 9.26 2.12 12.64
N ILE A 27 9.55 2.01 11.34
CA ILE A 27 10.11 0.80 10.73
C ILE A 27 11.47 0.46 11.32
N TYR A 28 12.32 1.46 11.52
CA TYR A 28 13.63 1.29 12.16
C TYR A 28 13.49 0.67 13.56
N ILE A 29 12.54 1.12 14.38
CA ILE A 29 12.29 0.54 15.71
C ILE A 29 11.87 -0.93 15.61
N LEU A 30 10.99 -1.26 14.65
CA LEU A 30 10.55 -2.64 14.43
C LEU A 30 11.69 -3.58 14.01
N ILE A 31 12.64 -3.09 13.22
CA ILE A 31 13.79 -3.87 12.74
C ILE A 31 14.90 -3.95 13.80
N ALA A 32 15.21 -2.85 14.48
CA ALA A 32 16.34 -2.74 15.40
C ALA A 32 16.11 -3.47 16.73
N ARG A 33 14.87 -3.54 17.22
CA ARG A 33 14.56 -4.18 18.51
C ARG A 33 14.41 -5.69 18.34
N SER A 34 15.28 -6.45 19.00
CA SER A 34 15.29 -7.92 18.96
C SER A 34 13.99 -8.57 19.42
N GLN A 35 13.24 -7.91 20.33
CA GLN A 35 11.94 -8.38 20.81
C GLN A 35 10.91 -8.48 19.68
N TYR A 36 10.82 -7.47 18.82
CA TYR A 36 9.90 -7.47 17.67
C TYR A 36 10.40 -8.41 16.57
N ARG A 37 11.71 -8.47 16.34
CA ARG A 37 12.31 -9.33 15.29
C ARG A 37 12.05 -10.82 15.48
N LYS A 38 11.85 -11.28 16.72
CA LYS A 38 11.53 -12.70 17.02
C LYS A 38 10.12 -13.09 16.57
N LEU A 39 9.22 -12.13 16.39
CA LEU A 39 7.83 -12.36 16.07
C LEU A 39 7.58 -12.18 14.57
N GLU A 40 7.07 -13.22 13.92
CA GLU A 40 6.83 -13.27 12.48
C GLU A 40 5.94 -12.13 11.97
N VAL A 41 4.90 -11.79 12.74
CA VAL A 41 3.97 -10.69 12.46
C VAL A 41 4.71 -9.37 12.24
N TYR A 42 5.62 -9.01 13.13
CA TYR A 42 6.32 -7.73 13.07
C TYR A 42 7.34 -7.68 11.94
N ARG A 43 7.90 -8.83 11.54
CA ARG A 43 8.74 -8.92 10.34
C ARG A 43 7.94 -8.63 9.08
N ILE A 44 6.73 -9.18 8.96
CA ILE A 44 5.83 -8.92 7.84
C ILE A 44 5.43 -7.44 7.80
N VAL A 45 5.06 -6.86 8.94
CA VAL A 45 4.71 -5.44 9.04
C VAL A 45 5.90 -4.54 8.66
N ALA A 46 7.11 -4.85 9.14
CA ALA A 46 8.31 -4.10 8.77
C ALA A 46 8.58 -4.19 7.27
N LEU A 47 8.39 -5.36 6.65
CA LEU A 47 8.54 -5.54 5.21
C LEU A 47 7.52 -4.72 4.41
N ILE A 48 6.23 -4.77 4.78
CA ILE A 48 5.19 -3.92 4.18
C ILE A 48 5.57 -2.44 4.32
N GLY A 49 6.05 -2.03 5.49
CA GLY A 49 6.53 -0.68 5.73
C GLY A 49 7.69 -0.27 4.82
N ILE A 50 8.66 -1.16 4.58
CA ILE A 50 9.76 -0.91 3.62
C ILE A 50 9.20 -0.71 2.21
N VAL A 51 8.27 -1.58 1.76
CA VAL A 51 7.63 -1.45 0.45
C VAL A 51 6.89 -0.11 0.33
N GLN A 52 6.17 0.31 1.36
CA GLN A 52 5.51 1.62 1.42
C GLN A 52 6.49 2.79 1.43
N LEU A 53 7.66 2.66 2.05
CA LEU A 53 8.70 3.70 2.00
C LEU A 53 9.26 3.88 0.58
N LEU A 54 9.25 2.84 -0.27
CA LEU A 54 9.63 2.96 -1.69
C LEU A 54 8.67 3.86 -2.49
N CYS A 55 7.51 4.21 -1.93
CA CYS A 55 6.59 5.21 -2.49
C CYS A 55 7.05 6.65 -2.26
N THR A 56 7.98 6.88 -1.31
CA THR A 56 8.46 8.22 -0.93
C THR A 56 9.10 8.98 -2.08
N PRO A 57 10.04 8.40 -2.86
CA PRO A 57 10.64 9.11 -3.98
C PRO A 57 9.61 9.60 -4.99
N ALA A 58 8.54 8.83 -5.22
CA ALA A 58 7.47 9.21 -6.14
C ALA A 58 6.69 10.46 -5.67
N ALA A 59 6.36 10.52 -4.38
CA ALA A 59 5.71 11.70 -3.80
C ALA A 59 6.61 12.94 -3.87
N PHE A 60 7.89 12.79 -3.50
CA PHE A 60 8.84 13.89 -3.48
C PHE A 60 9.17 14.40 -4.89
N LEU A 61 9.59 13.50 -5.78
CA LEU A 61 9.98 13.85 -7.15
C LEU A 61 8.78 14.27 -7.98
N GLY A 62 7.62 13.61 -7.83
CA GLY A 62 6.38 14.05 -8.48
C GLY A 62 5.97 15.45 -8.04
N GLY A 63 6.11 15.77 -6.75
CA GLY A 63 5.90 17.12 -6.23
C GLY A 63 6.85 18.15 -6.85
N LEU A 64 8.15 17.81 -6.92
CA LEU A 64 9.17 18.67 -7.51
C LEU A 64 8.94 18.92 -9.00
N THR A 65 8.61 17.88 -9.76
CA THR A 65 8.31 17.97 -11.19
C THR A 65 7.10 18.85 -11.47
N HIS A 66 6.05 18.77 -10.64
CA HIS A 66 4.91 19.69 -10.76
C HIS A 66 5.30 21.15 -10.47
N LEU A 67 6.19 21.41 -9.52
CA LEU A 67 6.63 22.78 -9.19
C LEU A 67 7.60 23.38 -10.21
N LEU A 68 8.48 22.56 -10.79
CA LEU A 68 9.48 23.00 -11.76
C LEU A 68 8.97 22.96 -13.21
N ASP A 69 7.83 22.32 -13.45
CA ASP A 69 7.29 22.06 -14.80
C ASP A 69 8.29 21.30 -15.70
N TYR A 70 9.15 20.50 -15.07
CA TYR A 70 10.27 19.83 -15.73
C TYR A 70 10.63 18.53 -15.00
N ASP A 71 10.86 17.44 -15.76
CA ASP A 71 11.33 16.15 -15.24
C ASP A 71 12.73 15.85 -15.78
N PRO A 72 13.80 16.25 -15.07
CA PRO A 72 15.17 16.02 -15.53
C PRO A 72 15.45 14.52 -15.63
N GLY A 73 15.59 14.00 -16.86
CA GLY A 73 15.95 12.60 -17.09
C GLY A 73 14.86 11.58 -16.73
N SER A 74 13.58 11.98 -16.71
CA SER A 74 12.45 11.10 -16.39
C SER A 74 12.56 10.41 -15.02
N ILE A 75 13.23 11.06 -14.05
CA ILE A 75 13.46 10.46 -12.73
C ILE A 75 12.13 10.38 -11.96
N ALA A 76 11.26 11.39 -12.09
CA ALA A 76 9.94 11.33 -11.48
C ALA A 76 9.10 10.20 -12.10
N GLU A 77 9.13 10.05 -13.42
CA GLU A 77 8.47 8.93 -14.11
C GLU A 77 8.94 7.55 -13.60
N ILE A 78 10.26 7.35 -13.47
CA ILE A 78 10.82 6.10 -12.92
C ILE A 78 10.34 5.87 -11.49
N SER A 79 10.34 6.92 -10.66
CA SER A 79 9.87 6.81 -9.28
C SER A 79 8.37 6.49 -9.19
N MET A 80 7.54 7.01 -10.12
CA MET A 80 6.12 6.70 -10.21
C MET A 80 5.88 5.24 -10.64
N LYS A 81 6.72 4.70 -11.54
CA LYS A 81 6.69 3.26 -11.87
C LYS A 81 7.03 2.40 -10.66
N LEU A 82 8.02 2.80 -9.86
CA LEU A 82 8.37 2.12 -8.61
C LEU A 82 7.22 2.17 -7.60
N PHE A 83 6.57 3.33 -7.45
CA PHE A 83 5.37 3.49 -6.64
C PHE A 83 4.25 2.55 -7.09
N SER A 84 4.00 2.45 -8.40
CA SER A 84 2.97 1.54 -8.92
C SER A 84 3.28 0.09 -8.55
N ALA A 85 4.53 -0.35 -8.74
CA ALA A 85 4.96 -1.70 -8.37
C ALA A 85 4.84 -1.96 -6.86
N ALA A 86 5.23 -1.01 -6.02
CA ALA A 86 5.11 -1.09 -4.57
C ALA A 86 3.65 -1.26 -4.14
N CYS A 87 2.74 -0.44 -4.68
CA CYS A 87 1.29 -0.58 -4.43
C CYS A 87 0.76 -1.97 -4.82
N LYS A 88 1.24 -2.54 -5.94
CA LYS A 88 0.83 -3.89 -6.36
C LYS A 88 1.40 -5.00 -5.49
N ALA A 89 2.61 -4.84 -4.96
CA ALA A 89 3.23 -5.79 -4.05
C ALA A 89 2.64 -5.74 -2.63
N GLU A 90 2.19 -4.58 -2.19
CA GLU A 90 1.62 -4.39 -0.85
C GLU A 90 0.34 -5.19 -0.63
N VAL A 91 -0.61 -5.15 -1.57
CA VAL A 91 -1.92 -5.82 -1.43
C VAL A 91 -1.80 -7.31 -1.07
N PRO A 92 -1.00 -8.14 -1.79
CA PRO A 92 -0.81 -9.53 -1.41
C PRO A 92 0.02 -9.72 -0.13
N LEU A 93 0.92 -8.79 0.23
CA LEU A 93 1.60 -8.83 1.53
C LEU A 93 0.63 -8.56 2.69
N SER A 94 -0.34 -7.66 2.52
CA SER A 94 -1.43 -7.42 3.48
C SER A 94 -2.29 -8.67 3.67
N PHE A 95 -2.50 -9.47 2.62
CA PHE A 95 -3.13 -10.78 2.74
C PHE A 95 -2.32 -11.76 3.59
N ILE A 96 -0.99 -11.83 3.42
CA ILE A 96 -0.12 -12.65 4.27
C ILE A 96 -0.23 -12.22 5.73
N LEU A 97 -0.30 -10.92 5.99
CA LEU A 97 -0.49 -10.41 7.35
C LEU A 97 -1.82 -10.90 7.94
N ALA A 98 -2.91 -10.90 7.17
CA ALA A 98 -4.20 -11.43 7.60
C ALA A 98 -4.18 -12.94 7.86
N LEU A 99 -3.53 -13.73 6.98
CA LEU A 99 -3.31 -15.17 7.20
C LEU A 99 -2.53 -15.44 8.49
N ASN A 100 -1.48 -14.66 8.73
CA ASN A 100 -0.70 -14.81 9.94
C ASN A 100 -1.51 -14.44 11.21
N ARG A 101 -2.46 -13.52 11.14
CA ARG A 101 -3.42 -13.28 12.23
C ARG A 101 -4.36 -14.47 12.41
N LEU A 102 -4.89 -15.02 11.32
CA LEU A 102 -5.72 -16.21 11.34
C LEU A 102 -5.00 -17.40 11.99
N LYS A 103 -3.72 -17.59 11.66
CA LYS A 103 -2.85 -18.62 12.26
C LYS A 103 -2.75 -18.49 13.77
N VAL A 104 -2.39 -17.30 14.26
CA VAL A 104 -2.14 -17.04 15.68
C VAL A 104 -3.43 -17.11 16.48
N ILE A 105 -4.52 -16.53 15.97
CA ILE A 105 -5.80 -16.41 16.71
C ILE A 105 -6.61 -17.71 16.63
N CYS A 106 -6.75 -18.32 15.45
CA CYS A 106 -7.53 -19.55 15.29
C CYS A 106 -6.71 -20.82 15.56
N GLY A 107 -5.42 -20.70 15.92
CA GLY A 107 -4.56 -21.84 16.21
C GLY A 107 -4.26 -22.73 15.00
N LEU A 108 -4.29 -22.18 13.79
CA LEU A 108 -4.05 -22.96 12.56
C LEU A 108 -2.59 -23.45 12.52
N ARG A 109 -2.38 -24.77 12.49
CA ARG A 109 -1.03 -25.37 12.49
C ARG A 109 -0.54 -25.60 11.06
N TYR A 110 0.03 -24.57 10.45
CA TYR A 110 0.80 -24.74 9.21
C TYR A 110 2.25 -24.26 9.38
N PRO A 111 3.20 -24.85 8.64
CA PRO A 111 4.63 -24.55 8.80
C PRO A 111 4.96 -23.12 8.38
N ASN A 112 5.85 -22.46 9.14
CA ASN A 112 6.33 -21.09 8.88
C ASN A 112 7.01 -20.96 7.50
N VAL A 113 7.47 -22.07 6.93
CA VAL A 113 8.10 -22.11 5.61
C VAL A 113 7.16 -21.60 4.52
N ILE A 114 5.85 -21.88 4.63
CA ILE A 114 4.87 -21.46 3.61
C ILE A 114 4.77 -19.93 3.54
N HIS A 115 4.75 -19.24 4.68
CA HIS A 115 4.73 -17.78 4.69
C HIS A 115 5.96 -17.17 4.05
N ASN A 116 7.15 -17.68 4.38
CA ASN A 116 8.39 -17.18 3.80
C ASN A 116 8.40 -17.35 2.27
N ILE A 117 7.92 -18.50 1.77
CA ILE A 117 7.80 -18.74 0.33
C ILE A 117 6.82 -17.75 -0.32
N LEU A 118 5.62 -17.57 0.27
CA LEU A 118 4.63 -16.63 -0.24
C LEU A 118 5.14 -15.18 -0.26
N ILE A 119 5.86 -14.76 0.78
CA ILE A 119 6.48 -13.42 0.84
C ILE A 119 7.45 -13.25 -0.33
N VAL A 120 8.34 -14.22 -0.56
CA VAL A 120 9.31 -14.16 -1.67
C VAL A 120 8.60 -14.11 -3.01
N ILE A 121 7.56 -14.91 -3.23
CA ILE A 121 6.77 -14.91 -4.47
C ILE A 121 6.13 -13.53 -4.71
N PHE A 122 5.53 -12.90 -3.71
CA PHE A 122 4.88 -11.60 -3.88
C PHE A 122 5.86 -10.44 -4.04
N LEU A 123 7.03 -10.51 -3.41
CA LEU A 123 8.11 -9.55 -3.68
C LEU A 123 8.65 -9.70 -5.10
N LEU A 124 8.84 -10.94 -5.58
CA LEU A 124 9.23 -11.20 -6.96
C LEU A 124 8.16 -10.72 -7.95
N TYR A 125 6.87 -10.89 -7.64
CA TYR A 125 5.79 -10.34 -8.45
C TYR A 125 5.89 -8.81 -8.58
N GLY A 126 6.10 -8.08 -7.47
CA GLY A 126 6.32 -6.63 -7.51
C GLY A 126 7.56 -6.24 -8.31
N LEU A 127 8.66 -6.97 -8.16
CA LEU A 127 9.90 -6.73 -8.90
C LEU A 127 9.74 -6.96 -10.40
N VAL A 128 9.10 -8.07 -10.79
CA VAL A 128 8.81 -8.38 -12.20
C VAL A 128 7.89 -7.31 -12.79
N PHE A 129 6.87 -6.88 -12.06
CA PHE A 129 6.00 -5.79 -12.49
C PHE A 129 6.77 -4.48 -12.71
N PHE A 130 7.72 -4.15 -11.83
CA PHE A 130 8.59 -2.99 -11.99
C PHE A 130 9.50 -3.10 -13.22
N ILE A 131 10.16 -4.25 -13.42
CA ILE A 131 11.03 -4.49 -14.58
C ILE A 131 10.23 -4.40 -15.89
N LEU A 132 9.00 -4.94 -15.91
CA LEU A 132 8.10 -4.81 -17.06
C LEU A 132 7.78 -3.35 -17.35
N LEU A 133 7.50 -2.53 -16.34
CA LEU A 133 7.27 -1.09 -16.49
C LEU A 133 8.50 -0.31 -16.99
N LEU A 134 9.71 -0.79 -16.72
CA LEU A 134 10.95 -0.19 -17.22
C LEU A 134 11.29 -0.59 -18.66
N THR A 135 10.67 -1.65 -19.19
CA THR A 135 10.90 -2.11 -20.56
C THR A 135 10.43 -1.03 -21.54
N PRO A 136 11.18 -0.67 -22.60
CA PRO A 136 10.86 0.45 -23.49
C PRO A 136 9.45 0.38 -24.10
N TYR A 137 8.96 -0.83 -24.42
CA TYR A 137 7.61 -1.04 -24.92
C TYR A 137 6.51 -0.60 -23.93
N ALA A 138 6.72 -0.80 -22.63
CA ALA A 138 5.79 -0.38 -21.58
C ALA A 138 6.10 1.03 -21.04
N SER A 139 7.35 1.47 -21.16
CA SER A 139 7.79 2.80 -20.73
C SER A 139 7.07 3.88 -21.51
N SER A 140 6.95 3.73 -22.84
CA SER A 140 6.26 4.70 -23.70
C SER A 140 4.78 4.86 -23.36
N SER A 141 4.18 3.84 -22.76
CA SER A 141 2.76 3.81 -22.40
C SER A 141 2.45 4.23 -20.96
N TYR A 142 3.47 4.40 -20.11
CA TYR A 142 3.28 4.88 -18.73
C TYR A 142 3.95 6.25 -18.59
N THR A 143 3.27 7.29 -19.06
CA THR A 143 3.80 8.65 -19.07
C THR A 143 3.34 9.41 -17.84
N PHE A 144 4.30 10.07 -17.19
CA PHE A 144 4.05 11.02 -16.11
C PHE A 144 4.59 12.36 -16.55
N THR A 145 3.70 13.26 -16.96
CA THR A 145 4.06 14.62 -17.39
C THR A 145 3.66 15.64 -16.32
N PRO A 146 4.33 16.79 -16.21
CA PRO A 146 3.99 17.84 -15.23
C PRO A 146 2.52 18.28 -15.22
N HIS A 147 1.81 18.17 -16.34
CA HIS A 147 0.38 18.51 -16.46
C HIS A 147 -0.58 17.34 -16.18
N MET A 148 -0.07 16.14 -15.92
CA MET A 148 -0.85 14.95 -15.57
C MET A 148 -0.59 14.56 -14.13
N HIS A 149 -1.54 14.82 -13.24
CA HIS A 149 -1.41 14.52 -11.80
C HIS A 149 -1.61 13.03 -11.45
N LEU A 150 -2.06 12.22 -12.40
CA LEU A 150 -2.23 10.78 -12.23
C LEU A 150 -1.55 10.09 -13.41
N PRO A 151 -0.71 9.08 -13.16
CA PRO A 151 -0.13 8.30 -14.25
C PRO A 151 -1.25 7.54 -14.95
N LYS A 152 -1.28 7.66 -16.29
CA LYS A 152 -2.25 6.95 -17.12
C LYS A 152 -1.52 5.88 -17.92
N TYR A 153 -2.13 4.70 -17.96
CA TYR A 153 -1.73 3.67 -18.91
C TYR A 153 -2.31 4.04 -20.27
N ASP A 154 -1.46 4.10 -21.28
CA ASP A 154 -1.91 4.08 -22.65
C ASP A 154 -2.45 2.69 -22.98
N LEU A 155 -3.77 2.61 -23.21
CA LEU A 155 -4.48 1.37 -23.50
C LEU A 155 -4.41 0.98 -24.98
N THR A 156 -3.74 1.77 -25.83
CA THR A 156 -3.51 1.42 -27.24
C THR A 156 -2.58 0.22 -27.40
N PHE A 157 -1.71 -0.02 -26.41
CA PHE A 157 -0.83 -1.18 -26.38
C PHE A 157 -1.45 -2.38 -25.65
N GLU A 158 -1.44 -3.55 -26.29
CA GLU A 158 -2.02 -4.76 -25.71
C GLU A 158 -1.35 -5.19 -24.39
N VAL A 159 -0.02 -5.00 -24.29
CA VAL A 159 0.76 -5.40 -23.11
C VAL A 159 0.34 -4.61 -21.86
N THR A 160 0.19 -3.29 -21.97
CA THR A 160 -0.25 -2.45 -20.85
C THR A 160 -1.70 -2.67 -20.49
N PHE A 161 -2.56 -2.95 -21.46
CA PHE A 161 -3.93 -3.35 -21.21
C PHE A 161 -4.00 -4.63 -20.37
N ILE A 162 -3.25 -5.68 -20.79
CA ILE A 162 -3.19 -6.96 -20.06
C ILE A 162 -2.59 -6.73 -18.66
N MET A 163 -1.52 -5.96 -18.54
CA MET A 163 -0.86 -5.69 -17.26
C MET A 163 -1.75 -4.91 -16.29
N SER A 164 -2.42 -3.85 -16.76
CA SER A 164 -3.36 -3.06 -15.96
C SER A 164 -4.53 -3.94 -15.48
N LYS A 165 -5.17 -4.67 -16.41
CA LYS A 165 -6.32 -5.53 -16.10
C LYS A 165 -5.95 -6.69 -15.17
N SER A 166 -4.85 -7.39 -15.43
CA SER A 166 -4.39 -8.49 -14.58
C SER A 166 -4.03 -8.00 -13.19
N SER A 167 -3.30 -6.88 -13.07
CA SER A 167 -2.95 -6.32 -11.76
C SER A 167 -4.17 -5.87 -10.97
N ALA A 168 -5.20 -5.32 -11.62
CA ALA A 168 -6.45 -4.95 -10.97
C ALA A 168 -7.21 -6.17 -10.45
N ILE A 169 -7.30 -7.24 -11.26
CA ILE A 169 -7.92 -8.51 -10.87
C ILE A 169 -7.18 -9.15 -9.69
N ILE A 170 -5.84 -9.23 -9.76
CA ILE A 170 -5.01 -9.79 -8.71
C ILE A 170 -5.21 -9.00 -7.40
N SER A 171 -5.12 -7.67 -7.46
CA SER A 171 -5.35 -6.82 -6.28
C SER A 171 -6.75 -7.03 -5.70
N LEU A 172 -7.78 -7.14 -6.55
CA LEU A 172 -9.15 -7.39 -6.11
C LEU A 172 -9.28 -8.76 -5.41
N ILE A 173 -8.75 -9.82 -5.99
CA ILE A 173 -8.77 -11.17 -5.41
C ILE A 173 -8.11 -11.18 -4.03
N PHE A 174 -6.91 -10.62 -3.89
CA PHE A 174 -6.22 -10.56 -2.61
C PHE A 174 -6.91 -9.68 -1.59
N THR A 175 -7.54 -8.59 -2.03
CA THR A 175 -8.35 -7.73 -1.15
C THR A 175 -9.57 -8.49 -0.62
N ILE A 176 -10.30 -9.19 -1.50
CA ILE A 176 -11.45 -10.02 -1.08
C ILE A 176 -10.98 -11.15 -0.15
N ALA A 177 -9.88 -11.83 -0.47
CA ALA A 177 -9.33 -12.89 0.37
C ALA A 177 -8.92 -12.35 1.76
N THR A 178 -8.35 -11.15 1.81
CA THR A 178 -8.01 -10.45 3.06
C THR A 178 -9.26 -10.14 3.88
N LEU A 179 -10.32 -9.65 3.24
CA LEU A 179 -11.60 -9.39 3.90
C LEU A 179 -12.18 -10.65 4.52
N VAL A 180 -12.22 -11.75 3.76
CA VAL A 180 -12.71 -13.05 4.24
C VAL A 180 -11.90 -13.51 5.45
N CYS A 181 -10.57 -13.41 5.41
CA CYS A 181 -9.73 -13.75 6.55
C CYS A 181 -10.08 -12.93 7.79
N TYR A 182 -10.28 -11.61 7.64
CA TYR A 182 -10.66 -10.77 8.77
C TYR A 182 -12.06 -11.06 9.28
N ILE A 183 -13.05 -11.34 8.43
CA ILE A 183 -14.39 -11.75 8.85
C ILE A 183 -14.32 -13.03 9.68
N VAL A 184 -13.53 -14.02 9.25
CA VAL A 184 -13.33 -15.27 10.01
C VAL A 184 -12.67 -14.99 11.36
N VAL A 185 -11.64 -14.14 11.41
CA VAL A 185 -11.01 -13.73 12.68
C VAL A 185 -12.00 -13.02 13.59
N CYS A 186 -12.80 -12.08 13.08
CA CYS A 186 -13.85 -11.39 13.83
C CYS A 186 -14.84 -12.39 14.43
N PHE A 187 -15.38 -13.29 13.60
CA PHE A 187 -16.37 -14.28 14.02
C PHE A 187 -15.81 -15.26 15.06
N TYR A 188 -14.55 -15.68 14.89
CA TYR A 188 -13.88 -16.55 15.85
C TYR A 188 -13.70 -15.85 17.19
N LEU A 189 -13.26 -14.59 17.19
CA LEU A 189 -13.09 -13.79 18.41
C LEU A 189 -14.40 -13.53 19.13
N THR A 190 -15.49 -13.19 18.42
CA THR A 190 -16.80 -12.99 19.05
C THR A 190 -17.36 -14.29 19.63
N ARG A 191 -17.19 -15.42 18.94
CA ARG A 191 -17.58 -16.74 19.44
C ARG A 191 -16.77 -17.12 20.69
N MET A 192 -15.45 -16.91 20.67
CA MET A 192 -14.59 -17.22 21.82
C MET A 192 -14.94 -16.35 23.02
N GLN A 193 -15.27 -15.07 22.79
CA GLN A 193 -15.72 -14.17 23.85
C GLN A 193 -17.04 -14.65 24.48
N ALA A 194 -18.00 -15.08 23.66
CA ALA A 194 -19.30 -15.57 24.14
C ALA A 194 -19.18 -16.85 24.98
N ILE A 195 -18.21 -17.72 24.69
CA ILE A 195 -18.02 -18.99 25.39
C ILE A 195 -17.19 -18.82 26.66
N SER A 196 -16.10 -18.05 26.60
CA SER A 196 -15.06 -18.14 27.63
C SER A 196 -15.12 -17.09 28.73
N ASN A 197 -15.89 -15.99 28.62
CA ASN A 197 -16.05 -14.90 29.61
C ASN A 197 -14.78 -14.36 30.34
N VAL A 198 -13.58 -14.83 29.99
CA VAL A 198 -12.33 -14.69 30.76
C VAL A 198 -11.17 -14.33 29.81
N THR A 199 -11.36 -13.39 28.88
CA THR A 199 -10.25 -12.89 28.06
C THR A 199 -9.65 -11.63 28.68
N LYS A 200 -8.58 -11.83 29.47
CA LYS A 200 -7.86 -10.77 30.20
C LYS A 200 -7.22 -9.70 29.28
N ASP A 201 -7.12 -9.94 27.97
CA ASP A 201 -6.50 -9.04 26.98
C ASP A 201 -7.45 -8.57 25.84
N TRP A 202 -8.77 -8.69 26.00
CA TRP A 202 -9.76 -8.34 24.95
C TRP A 202 -9.57 -6.94 24.33
N ARG A 203 -9.21 -5.94 25.15
CA ARG A 203 -9.04 -4.56 24.67
C ARG A 203 -7.93 -4.44 23.61
N LYS A 204 -6.82 -5.17 23.77
CA LYS A 204 -5.68 -5.12 22.85
C LYS A 204 -6.02 -5.81 21.52
N GLU A 205 -6.68 -6.96 21.58
CA GLU A 205 -7.09 -7.68 20.37
C GLU A 205 -8.13 -6.90 19.57
N ARG A 206 -9.12 -6.31 20.25
CA ARG A 206 -10.12 -5.44 19.61
C ARG A 206 -9.46 -4.24 18.93
N SER A 207 -8.50 -3.60 19.58
CA SER A 207 -7.75 -2.47 19.03
C SER A 207 -7.04 -2.83 17.72
N ILE A 208 -6.34 -3.98 17.68
CA ILE A 208 -5.68 -4.50 16.47
C ILE A 208 -6.70 -4.84 15.36
N LEU A 209 -7.87 -5.33 15.73
CA LEU A 209 -8.91 -5.66 14.75
C LEU A 209 -9.56 -4.42 14.14
N VAL A 210 -9.80 -3.38 14.96
CA VAL A 210 -10.28 -2.08 14.49
C VAL A 210 -9.25 -1.42 13.58
N TYR A 211 -7.95 -1.48 13.91
CA TYR A 211 -6.86 -1.06 13.03
C TYR A 211 -7.00 -1.68 11.65
N ALA A 212 -7.10 -3.02 11.61
CA ALA A 212 -7.12 -3.78 10.38
C ALA A 212 -8.38 -3.48 9.56
N GLY A 213 -9.53 -3.34 10.22
CA GLY A 213 -10.79 -2.98 9.58
C GLY A 213 -10.75 -1.59 8.94
N ILE A 214 -10.25 -0.58 9.67
CA ILE A 214 -10.11 0.78 9.14
C ILE A 214 -9.15 0.78 7.95
N ARG A 215 -7.96 0.18 8.10
CA ARG A 215 -6.97 0.08 7.03
C ARG A 215 -7.55 -0.57 5.78
N PHE A 216 -8.22 -1.71 5.96
CA PHE A 216 -8.86 -2.44 4.87
C PHE A 216 -9.92 -1.60 4.15
N LEU A 217 -10.76 -0.87 4.89
CA LEU A 217 -11.80 -0.01 4.30
C LEU A 217 -11.19 1.10 3.44
N PHE A 218 -10.12 1.75 3.90
CA PHE A 218 -9.41 2.75 3.11
C PHE A 218 -8.73 2.15 1.87
N ASP A 219 -8.06 1.00 2.03
CA ASP A 219 -7.43 0.30 0.91
C ASP A 219 -8.46 -0.10 -0.16
N LEU A 220 -9.61 -0.65 0.27
CA LEU A 220 -10.71 -1.03 -0.62
C LEU A 220 -11.32 0.20 -1.31
N PHE A 221 -11.57 1.28 -0.56
CA PHE A 221 -12.09 2.53 -1.11
C PHE A 221 -11.16 3.05 -2.21
N VAL A 222 -9.88 3.18 -1.91
CA VAL A 222 -8.87 3.67 -2.85
C VAL A 222 -8.75 2.76 -4.08
N LEU A 223 -8.78 1.43 -3.89
CA LEU A 223 -8.75 0.45 -4.98
C LEU A 223 -9.97 0.56 -5.90
N VAL A 224 -11.19 0.62 -5.32
CA VAL A 224 -12.44 0.66 -6.08
C VAL A 224 -12.56 1.97 -6.85
N PHE A 225 -12.30 3.09 -6.19
CA PHE A 225 -12.35 4.41 -6.82
C PHE A 225 -11.35 4.55 -7.96
N PHE A 226 -10.14 4.00 -7.82
CA PHE A 226 -9.12 4.11 -8.85
C PHE A 226 -9.37 3.20 -10.06
N ASN A 227 -9.85 1.97 -9.85
CA ASN A 227 -9.95 0.98 -10.93
C ASN A 227 -11.32 0.92 -11.60
N PHE A 228 -12.41 1.26 -10.90
CA PHE A 228 -13.77 1.00 -11.38
C PHE A 228 -14.62 2.25 -11.58
N VAL A 229 -14.26 3.38 -10.96
CA VAL A 229 -15.05 4.62 -11.08
C VAL A 229 -14.48 5.49 -12.19
N THR A 230 -15.25 5.69 -13.26
CA THR A 230 -14.94 6.69 -14.28
C THR A 230 -15.26 8.07 -13.74
N LEU A 231 -14.22 8.80 -13.35
CA LEU A 231 -14.38 10.12 -12.77
C LEU A 231 -14.50 11.19 -13.86
N PRO A 232 -15.27 12.27 -13.61
CA PRO A 232 -15.35 13.37 -14.56
C PRO A 232 -13.95 13.99 -14.77
N PRO A 233 -13.69 14.61 -15.92
CA PRO A 233 -12.38 15.15 -16.29
C PRO A 233 -12.07 16.47 -15.55
N LEU A 234 -12.27 16.51 -14.23
CA LEU A 234 -11.90 17.62 -13.37
C LEU A 234 -10.44 17.48 -12.96
N SER A 235 -9.63 18.52 -13.18
CA SER A 235 -8.19 18.52 -12.89
C SER A 235 -7.84 18.19 -11.44
N TRP A 236 -8.72 18.54 -10.49
CA TRP A 236 -8.53 18.32 -9.06
C TRP A 236 -8.71 16.86 -8.60
N ILE A 237 -9.49 16.07 -9.34
CA ILE A 237 -9.80 14.70 -8.92
C ILE A 237 -8.54 13.80 -8.91
N PRO A 238 -7.72 13.75 -9.97
CA PRO A 238 -6.41 13.13 -9.97
C PRO A 238 -5.53 13.53 -8.77
N VAL A 239 -5.56 14.81 -8.40
CA VAL A 239 -4.74 15.35 -7.31
C VAL A 239 -5.13 14.71 -5.98
N VAL A 240 -6.43 14.72 -5.68
CA VAL A 240 -7.01 14.16 -4.45
C VAL A 240 -6.77 12.66 -4.38
N ILE A 241 -6.91 11.93 -5.49
CA ILE A 241 -6.67 10.48 -5.52
C ILE A 241 -5.22 10.17 -5.18
N MET A 242 -4.27 10.79 -5.87
CA MET A 242 -2.85 10.50 -5.65
C MET A 242 -2.41 10.92 -4.25
N ALA A 243 -2.88 12.07 -3.76
CA ALA A 243 -2.64 12.49 -2.37
C ALA A 243 -3.21 11.48 -1.37
N SER A 244 -4.42 10.98 -1.62
CA SER A 244 -5.05 9.94 -0.80
C SER A 244 -4.25 8.64 -0.80
N TYR A 245 -3.68 8.24 -1.94
CA TYR A 245 -2.77 7.10 -2.00
C TYR A 245 -1.52 7.32 -1.14
N PHE A 246 -0.86 8.46 -1.26
CA PHE A 246 0.35 8.74 -0.47
C PHE A 246 0.05 8.83 1.02
N LEU A 247 -1.04 9.49 1.41
CA LEU A 247 -1.49 9.54 2.80
C LEU A 247 -1.88 8.15 3.30
N ASN A 248 -2.54 7.35 2.47
CA ASN A 248 -2.83 5.97 2.82
C ASN A 248 -1.54 5.18 3.04
N MET A 249 -0.54 5.27 2.16
CA MET A 249 0.71 4.50 2.32
C MET A 249 1.60 4.98 3.48
N LEU A 250 1.70 6.29 3.70
CA LEU A 250 2.70 6.87 4.62
C LEU A 250 2.10 7.35 5.94
N PHE A 251 0.91 7.96 5.90
CA PHE A 251 0.30 8.56 7.09
C PHE A 251 -0.59 7.59 7.85
N LEU A 252 -1.46 6.83 7.17
CA LEU A 252 -2.45 5.99 7.84
C LEU A 252 -1.81 4.94 8.78
N PRO A 253 -0.75 4.20 8.41
CA PRO A 253 -0.15 3.23 9.33
C PRO A 253 0.51 3.92 10.53
N LEU A 254 1.14 5.08 10.33
CA LEU A 254 1.73 5.88 11.41
C LEU A 254 0.67 6.37 12.38
N PHE A 255 -0.40 6.97 11.85
CA PHE A 255 -1.50 7.53 12.63
C PHE A 255 -2.20 6.45 13.46
N LEU A 256 -2.51 5.32 12.82
CA LEU A 256 -3.14 4.21 13.50
C LEU A 256 -2.21 3.56 14.54
N TYR A 257 -0.89 3.49 14.30
CA TYR A 257 0.06 3.00 15.30
C TYR A 257 0.11 3.90 16.54
N LEU A 258 0.11 5.22 16.35
CA LEU A 258 0.13 6.20 17.44
C LEU A 258 -1.16 6.13 18.26
N LEU A 259 -2.33 6.13 17.62
CA LEU A 259 -3.63 6.10 18.29
C LEU A 259 -3.84 4.87 19.19
N LEU A 260 -3.29 3.72 18.81
CA LEU A 260 -3.53 2.46 19.53
C LEU A 260 -2.54 2.23 20.66
N ASN A 261 -1.46 3.01 20.71
CA ASN A 261 -0.41 2.90 21.73
C ASN A 261 -0.46 4.04 22.77
N THR A 262 -1.37 5.01 22.58
CA THR A 262 -1.78 6.01 23.59
C THR A 262 -2.97 5.51 24.38
#